data_AF-A0A929K0H6-F1
#
_entry.id   AF-A0A929K0H6-F1
#
_cell.length_a   1.000
_cell.length_b   1.000
_cell.length_c   1.000
_cell.angle_alpha   90.00
_cell.angle_beta   90.00
_cell.angle_gamma   90.00
#
_symmetry.space_group_name_H-M   'P 1'
#
loop_
_entity.id
_entity.type
_entity.pdbx_description
1 polymer ?
#
loop_
_entity_poly.entity_id
_entity_poly.type
_entity_poly.pdbx_seq_one_letter_code
_entity_poly.pdbx_strand_id
1 'polypeptide(L)'
;MSKDLLLALSALSALAAALITQMMTGLFAHLNERRKRRNDLQDAYRVKKLDIGENYFFINGEMMDLVRKTISYWCNLRNEHDQATLSLMKKEMNRMENYQAKLFADNWRYNLVEIYFQIPFKSEQIRRANSRSRQLFIEVTDIANKIRTTEPGQSVVLHHAYNAAILDLCAHYEELYIQIENNMTAVKKQLLAEFGSVLPG
;
A
#
# COMPACT_ATOMS: atom_id res chain seq x y z
N MET A 1 44.16 60.47 -32.67
CA MET A 1 43.34 59.90 -31.58
C MET A 1 44.13 60.05 -30.29
N SER A 2 43.64 60.78 -29.29
CA SER A 2 44.42 61.03 -28.05
C SER A 2 44.54 59.74 -27.24
N LYS A 3 45.70 59.52 -26.60
CA LYS A 3 45.98 58.34 -25.77
C LYS A 3 44.96 58.18 -24.63
N ASP A 4 44.43 59.30 -24.15
CA ASP A 4 43.40 59.33 -23.10
C ASP A 4 42.06 58.76 -23.58
N LEU A 5 41.69 58.99 -24.85
CA LEU A 5 40.50 58.40 -25.45
C LEU A 5 40.65 56.87 -25.59
N LEU A 6 41.85 56.39 -25.95
CA LEU A 6 42.17 54.96 -26.05
C LEU A 6 42.15 54.26 -24.67
N LEU A 7 42.68 54.92 -23.63
CA LEU A 7 42.65 54.44 -22.25
C LEU A 7 41.22 54.42 -21.68
N ALA A 8 40.42 55.45 -21.97
CA ALA A 8 39.02 55.49 -21.55
C ALA A 8 38.19 54.41 -22.26
N LEU A 9 38.41 54.20 -23.56
CA LEU A 9 37.69 53.17 -24.34
C LEU A 9 38.06 51.75 -23.88
N SER A 10 39.34 51.50 -23.60
CA SER A 10 39.82 50.21 -23.12
C SER A 10 39.31 49.91 -21.71
N ALA A 11 39.33 50.89 -20.80
CA ALA A 11 38.76 50.78 -19.46
C ALA A 11 37.24 50.52 -19.48
N LEU A 12 36.50 51.23 -20.34
CA LEU A 12 35.06 50.99 -20.54
C LEU A 12 34.78 49.60 -21.11
N SER A 13 35.57 49.15 -22.08
CA SER A 13 35.42 47.81 -22.65
C SER A 13 35.74 46.69 -21.65
N ALA A 14 36.76 46.89 -20.79
CA ALA A 14 37.09 45.96 -19.71
C ALA A 14 36.00 45.90 -18.64
N LEU A 15 35.40 47.05 -18.29
CA LEU A 15 34.29 47.13 -17.34
C LEU A 15 33.02 46.49 -17.91
N ALA A 16 32.73 46.71 -19.20
CA ALA A 16 31.63 46.05 -19.89
C ALA A 16 31.83 44.52 -19.96
N ALA A 17 33.05 44.05 -20.26
CA ALA A 17 33.38 42.63 -20.26
C ALA A 17 33.25 42.01 -18.86
N ALA A 18 33.67 42.72 -17.81
CA ALA A 18 33.52 42.29 -16.42
C ALA A 18 32.04 42.17 -16.02
N LEU A 19 31.20 43.15 -16.40
CA LEU A 19 29.76 43.12 -16.14
C LEU A 19 29.05 41.97 -16.87
N ILE A 20 29.38 41.75 -18.15
CA ILE A 20 28.84 40.63 -18.93
C ILE A 20 29.26 39.30 -18.30
N THR A 21 30.51 39.17 -17.86
CA THR A 21 31.01 37.96 -17.20
C THR A 21 30.28 37.70 -15.87
N GLN A 22 30.04 38.74 -15.07
CA GLN A 22 29.27 38.62 -13.82
C GLN A 22 27.81 38.23 -14.07
N MET A 23 27.17 38.82 -15.09
CA MET A 23 25.80 38.48 -15.49
C MET A 23 25.70 37.03 -15.98
N MET A 24 26.64 36.58 -16.82
CA MET A 24 26.69 35.19 -17.29
C MET A 24 26.96 34.23 -16.14
N THR A 25 27.85 34.57 -15.21
CA THR A 25 28.12 33.76 -14.01
C THR A 25 26.87 33.62 -13.15
N GLY A 26 26.14 34.71 -12.92
CA GLY A 26 24.86 34.69 -12.20
C GLY A 26 23.78 33.86 -12.91
N LEU A 27 23.67 33.97 -14.24
CA LEU A 27 22.74 33.19 -15.04
C LEU A 27 23.07 31.69 -14.98
N PHE A 28 24.34 31.32 -15.16
CA PHE A 28 24.77 29.92 -15.08
C PHE A 28 24.61 29.36 -13.67
N ALA A 29 24.89 30.15 -12.63
CA ALA A 29 24.62 29.75 -11.25
C ALA A 29 23.13 29.47 -11.03
N HIS A 30 22.24 30.35 -11.49
CA HIS A 30 20.80 30.16 -11.36
C HIS A 30 20.28 28.94 -12.13
N LEU A 31 20.74 28.74 -13.37
CA LEU A 31 20.38 27.58 -14.18
C LEU A 31 20.89 26.28 -13.56
N ASN A 32 22.10 26.28 -13.00
CA ASN A 32 22.67 25.13 -12.32
C ASN A 32 21.90 24.82 -11.03
N GLU A 33 21.53 25.84 -10.26
CA GLU A 33 20.72 25.68 -9.06
C GLU A 33 19.32 25.12 -9.37
N ARG A 34 18.67 25.58 -10.44
CA ARG A 34 17.39 25.01 -10.91
C ARG A 34 17.53 23.53 -11.30
N ARG A 35 18.61 23.16 -12.00
CA ARG A 35 18.89 21.76 -12.35
C ARG A 35 19.11 20.92 -11.12
N LYS A 36 19.94 21.39 -10.18
CA LYS A 36 20.21 20.71 -8.91
C LYS A 36 18.92 20.48 -8.13
N ARG A 37 18.10 21.52 -7.92
CA ARG A 37 16.80 21.40 -7.24
C ARG A 37 15.87 20.39 -7.91
N ARG A 38 15.85 20.33 -9.25
CA ARG A 38 15.04 19.35 -9.98
C ARG A 38 15.53 17.92 -9.74
N ASN A 39 16.84 17.70 -9.76
CA ASN A 39 17.44 16.40 -9.47
C ASN A 39 17.17 15.99 -8.01
N ASP A 40 17.42 16.88 -7.06
CA ASP A 40 17.17 16.64 -5.63
C ASP A 40 15.69 16.28 -5.38
N LEU A 41 14.76 16.93 -6.09
CA LEU A 41 13.33 16.64 -5.99
C LEU A 41 12.96 15.28 -6.63
N GLN A 42 13.60 14.91 -7.73
CA GLN A 42 13.43 13.58 -8.34
C GLN A 42 13.95 12.48 -7.43
N ASP A 43 15.12 12.67 -6.82
CA ASP A 43 15.71 11.71 -5.89
C ASP A 43 14.87 11.59 -4.62
N ALA A 44 14.41 12.72 -4.06
CA ALA A 44 13.49 12.70 -2.92
C ALA A 44 12.16 12.00 -3.25
N TYR A 45 11.63 12.20 -4.45
CA TYR A 45 10.42 11.51 -4.91
C TYR A 45 10.65 9.99 -5.01
N ARG A 46 11.76 9.56 -5.59
CA ARG A 46 12.15 8.15 -5.69
C ARG A 46 12.30 7.50 -4.32
N VAL A 47 13.05 8.13 -3.41
CA VAL A 47 13.24 7.63 -2.04
C VAL A 47 11.90 7.47 -1.32
N LYS A 48 11.00 8.47 -1.44
CA LYS A 48 9.66 8.36 -0.86
C LYS A 48 8.82 7.24 -1.49
N LYS A 49 8.90 7.08 -2.81
CA LYS A 49 8.19 6.02 -3.52
C LYS A 49 8.66 4.63 -3.07
N LEU A 50 9.97 4.46 -2.83
CA LEU A 50 10.54 3.24 -2.28
C LEU A 50 10.04 2.98 -0.85
N ASP A 51 10.15 3.95 0.06
CA ASP A 51 9.66 3.84 1.46
C ASP A 51 8.17 3.45 1.51
N ILE A 52 7.35 4.08 0.68
CA ILE A 52 5.92 3.75 0.56
C ILE A 52 5.73 2.33 0.01
N GLY A 53 6.49 1.93 -1.00
CA GLY A 53 6.43 0.59 -1.58
C GLY A 53 6.81 -0.51 -0.60
N GLU A 54 7.91 -0.35 0.15
CA GLU A 54 8.36 -1.29 1.18
C GLU A 54 7.34 -1.45 2.30
N ASN A 55 6.83 -0.32 2.79
CA ASN A 55 5.79 -0.30 3.81
C ASN A 55 4.51 -1.00 3.32
N TYR A 56 4.10 -0.75 2.06
CA TYR A 56 2.96 -1.42 1.44
C TYR A 56 3.15 -2.93 1.31
N PHE A 57 4.37 -3.37 0.96
CA PHE A 57 4.74 -4.78 0.89
C PHE A 57 4.66 -5.47 2.24
N PHE A 58 5.21 -4.85 3.29
CA PHE A 58 5.19 -5.37 4.65
C PHE A 58 3.75 -5.57 5.14
N ILE A 59 2.90 -4.54 5.02
CA ILE A 59 1.52 -4.58 5.51
C ILE A 59 0.68 -5.62 4.79
N ASN A 60 0.74 -5.65 3.46
CA ASN A 60 -0.02 -6.62 2.70
C ASN A 60 0.47 -8.06 2.91
N GLY A 61 1.78 -8.25 3.13
CA GLY A 61 2.33 -9.54 3.52
C GLY A 61 1.76 -10.06 4.84
N GLU A 62 1.74 -9.22 5.87
CA GLU A 62 1.14 -9.54 7.18
C GLU A 62 -0.37 -9.83 7.06
N MET A 63 -1.09 -9.04 6.25
CA MET A 63 -2.52 -9.24 6.01
C MET A 63 -2.79 -10.56 5.28
N MET A 64 -1.98 -10.90 4.27
CA MET A 64 -2.08 -12.15 3.53
C MET A 64 -1.78 -13.38 4.41
N ASP A 65 -0.78 -13.30 5.30
CA ASP A 65 -0.48 -14.37 6.25
C ASP A 65 -1.65 -14.60 7.22
N LEU A 66 -2.25 -13.52 7.72
CA LEU A 66 -3.42 -13.60 8.58
C LEU A 66 -4.61 -14.23 7.85
N VAL A 67 -4.95 -13.75 6.65
CA VAL A 67 -6.03 -14.31 5.81
C VAL A 67 -5.81 -15.80 5.56
N ARG A 68 -4.59 -16.21 5.22
CA ARG A 68 -4.25 -17.61 4.97
C ARG A 68 -4.40 -18.48 6.22
N LYS A 69 -3.99 -17.97 7.40
CA LYS A 69 -4.21 -18.66 8.68
C LYS A 69 -5.70 -18.83 8.96
N THR A 70 -6.51 -17.81 8.68
CA THR A 70 -7.96 -17.87 8.83
C THR A 70 -8.59 -18.91 7.90
N ILE A 71 -8.25 -18.92 6.61
CA ILE A 71 -8.74 -19.94 5.66
C ILE A 71 -8.35 -21.35 6.11
N SER A 72 -7.07 -21.57 6.44
CA SER A 72 -6.57 -22.86 6.91
C SER A 72 -7.31 -23.33 8.16
N TYR A 73 -7.60 -22.41 9.08
CA TYR A 73 -8.36 -22.70 10.29
C TYR A 73 -9.80 -23.16 9.96
N TRP A 74 -10.52 -22.43 9.10
CA TRP A 74 -11.89 -22.76 8.70
C TRP A 74 -11.99 -24.05 7.87
N CYS A 75 -11.05 -24.30 6.96
CA CYS A 75 -11.04 -25.51 6.14
C CYS A 75 -10.70 -26.78 6.94
N ASN A 76 -9.88 -26.66 8.00
CA ASN A 76 -9.50 -27.79 8.87
C ASN A 76 -10.52 -28.07 9.99
N LEU A 77 -11.53 -27.23 10.14
CA LEU A 77 -12.54 -27.25 11.22
C LEU A 77 -13.58 -28.38 11.09
N ARG A 78 -13.35 -29.35 10.19
CA ARG A 78 -14.27 -30.46 9.91
C ARG A 78 -14.46 -31.42 11.10
N ASN A 79 -13.66 -31.32 12.17
CA ASN A 79 -13.62 -32.34 13.23
C ASN A 79 -13.98 -31.89 14.67
N GLU A 80 -13.98 -30.61 15.03
CA GLU A 80 -14.21 -30.21 16.45
C GLU A 80 -15.10 -28.95 16.57
N HIS A 81 -16.40 -29.17 16.71
CA HIS A 81 -17.42 -28.13 16.90
C HIS A 81 -17.66 -27.82 18.39
N ASP A 82 -16.60 -27.52 19.13
CA ASP A 82 -16.69 -27.18 20.56
C ASP A 82 -16.83 -25.66 20.81
N GLN A 83 -17.42 -25.27 21.96
CA GLN A 83 -17.60 -23.88 22.39
C GLN A 83 -16.28 -23.09 22.46
N ALA A 84 -15.19 -23.76 22.79
CA ALA A 84 -13.85 -23.19 22.80
C ALA A 84 -13.49 -22.63 21.40
N THR A 85 -13.83 -23.35 20.35
CA THR A 85 -13.54 -23.02 18.96
C THR A 85 -14.21 -21.70 18.55
N LEU A 86 -15.53 -21.56 18.74
CA LEU A 86 -16.29 -20.33 18.43
C LEU A 86 -15.81 -19.10 19.21
N SER A 87 -15.45 -19.27 20.48
CA SER A 87 -14.93 -18.17 21.31
C SER A 87 -13.55 -17.70 20.84
N LEU A 88 -12.70 -18.64 20.42
CA LEU A 88 -11.39 -18.36 19.82
C LEU A 88 -11.55 -17.65 18.47
N MET A 89 -12.57 -17.98 17.68
CA MET A 89 -12.88 -17.30 16.41
C MET A 89 -13.22 -15.83 16.61
N LYS A 90 -14.14 -15.54 17.54
CA LYS A 90 -14.53 -14.15 17.85
C LYS A 90 -13.32 -13.34 18.32
N LYS A 91 -12.40 -13.99 19.05
CA LYS A 91 -11.14 -13.37 19.51
C LYS A 91 -10.18 -13.09 18.35
N GLU A 92 -9.93 -14.05 17.47
CA GLU A 92 -9.04 -13.87 16.31
C GLU A 92 -9.62 -12.86 15.30
N MET A 93 -10.93 -12.81 15.11
CA MET A 93 -11.53 -11.77 14.27
C MET A 93 -11.53 -10.38 14.89
N ASN A 94 -11.80 -10.25 16.19
CA ASN A 94 -11.61 -8.97 16.86
C ASN A 94 -10.13 -8.54 16.81
N ARG A 95 -9.20 -9.50 16.91
CA ARG A 95 -7.77 -9.24 16.73
C ARG A 95 -7.48 -8.76 15.30
N MET A 96 -8.07 -9.38 14.29
CA MET A 96 -7.94 -8.98 12.89
C MET A 96 -8.52 -7.58 12.64
N GLU A 97 -9.75 -7.30 13.07
CA GLU A 97 -10.39 -5.98 12.94
C GLU A 97 -9.56 -4.91 13.67
N ASN A 98 -9.12 -5.18 14.90
CA ASN A 98 -8.30 -4.24 15.67
C ASN A 98 -6.93 -4.03 15.04
N TYR A 99 -6.30 -5.09 14.52
CA TYR A 99 -5.02 -5.00 13.85
C TYR A 99 -5.13 -4.24 12.54
N GLN A 100 -6.17 -4.49 11.75
CA GLN A 100 -6.46 -3.76 10.52
C GLN A 100 -6.77 -2.29 10.80
N ALA A 101 -7.58 -1.98 11.83
CA ALA A 101 -7.86 -0.62 12.25
C ALA A 101 -6.60 0.11 12.72
N LYS A 102 -5.75 -0.58 13.49
CA LYS A 102 -4.44 -0.05 13.92
C LYS A 102 -3.52 0.18 12.73
N LEU A 103 -3.44 -0.76 11.79
CA LEU A 103 -2.65 -0.62 10.56
C LEU A 103 -3.13 0.57 9.71
N PHE A 104 -4.44 0.77 9.57
CA PHE A 104 -4.99 1.92 8.85
C PHE A 104 -4.76 3.25 9.57
N ALA A 105 -4.80 3.26 10.91
CA ALA A 105 -4.55 4.46 11.72
C ALA A 105 -3.05 4.84 11.73
N ASP A 106 -2.17 3.85 11.84
CA ASP A 106 -0.73 4.07 12.03
C ASP A 106 0.01 4.27 10.68
N ASN A 107 -0.51 3.73 9.57
CA ASN A 107 0.14 3.82 8.26
C ASN A 107 -0.57 4.75 7.26
N TRP A 108 -0.44 6.06 7.49
CA TRP A 108 -0.74 7.07 6.47
C TRP A 108 -0.03 6.82 5.13
N ARG A 109 1.18 6.21 5.16
CA ARG A 109 1.94 5.82 3.96
C ARG A 109 1.20 4.79 3.10
N TYR A 110 0.47 3.86 3.71
CA TYR A 110 -0.36 2.88 3.00
C TYR A 110 -1.47 3.58 2.21
N ASN A 111 -2.07 4.63 2.77
CA ASN A 111 -3.10 5.43 2.09
C ASN A 111 -2.54 6.28 0.94
N LEU A 112 -1.23 6.53 0.91
CA LEU A 112 -0.61 7.26 -0.19
C LEU A 112 -0.21 6.36 -1.36
N VAL A 113 -0.30 5.03 -1.23
CA VAL A 113 0.14 4.12 -2.28
C VAL A 113 -0.52 4.43 -3.63
N GLU A 114 -1.80 4.82 -3.64
CA GLU A 114 -2.55 5.15 -4.85
C GLU A 114 -2.04 6.40 -5.59
N ILE A 115 -1.33 7.28 -4.88
CA ILE A 115 -0.72 8.49 -5.47
C ILE A 115 0.59 8.12 -6.19
N TYR A 116 1.34 7.16 -5.64
CA TYR A 116 2.67 6.80 -6.14
C TYR A 116 2.67 5.58 -7.08
N PHE A 117 1.64 4.74 -7.00
CA PHE A 117 1.52 3.49 -7.72
C PHE A 117 0.15 3.31 -8.35
N GLN A 118 0.14 2.79 -9.57
CA GLN A 118 -1.06 2.32 -10.23
C GLN A 118 -1.38 0.91 -9.72
N ILE A 119 -2.36 0.79 -8.80
CA ILE A 119 -2.81 -0.50 -8.27
C ILE A 119 -4.21 -0.86 -8.78
N PRO A 120 -4.46 -2.14 -9.12
CA PRO A 120 -5.76 -2.58 -9.64
C PRO A 120 -6.86 -2.57 -8.59
N PHE A 121 -6.56 -2.94 -7.35
CA PHE A 121 -7.53 -3.04 -6.26
C PHE A 121 -7.42 -1.82 -5.32
N LYS A 122 -8.36 -0.88 -5.48
CA LYS A 122 -8.32 0.46 -4.85
C LYS A 122 -8.92 0.49 -3.45
N SER A 123 -8.63 1.53 -2.67
CA SER A 123 -9.11 1.75 -1.29
C SER A 123 -10.63 1.63 -1.15
N GLU A 124 -11.41 2.11 -2.12
CA GLU A 124 -12.86 1.95 -2.11
C GLU A 124 -13.29 0.47 -2.25
N GLN A 125 -12.60 -0.30 -3.08
CA GLN A 125 -12.87 -1.72 -3.25
C GLN A 125 -12.42 -2.52 -2.03
N ILE A 126 -11.28 -2.17 -1.43
CA ILE A 126 -10.82 -2.72 -0.14
C ILE A 126 -11.88 -2.50 0.95
N ARG A 127 -12.42 -1.28 1.04
CA ARG A 127 -13.48 -0.94 2.00
C ARG A 127 -14.73 -1.79 1.79
N ARG A 128 -15.19 -1.94 0.55
CA ARG A 128 -16.36 -2.78 0.22
C ARG A 128 -16.11 -4.25 0.55
N ALA A 129 -14.93 -4.76 0.23
CA ALA A 129 -14.56 -6.14 0.52
C ALA A 129 -14.48 -6.40 2.03
N ASN A 130 -13.97 -5.44 2.82
CA ASN A 130 -14.02 -5.51 4.28
C ASN A 130 -15.46 -5.55 4.82
N SER A 131 -16.35 -4.71 4.29
CA SER A 131 -17.77 -4.75 4.67
C SER A 131 -18.41 -6.09 4.34
N ARG A 132 -18.06 -6.69 3.19
CA ARG A 132 -18.53 -8.03 2.81
C ARG A 132 -17.97 -9.12 3.73
N SER A 133 -16.67 -9.09 4.06
CA SER A 133 -16.05 -10.02 5.02
C SER A 133 -16.79 -9.99 6.36
N ARG A 134 -17.12 -8.79 6.84
CA ARG A 134 -17.87 -8.61 8.10
C ARG A 134 -19.26 -9.21 8.02
N GLN A 135 -19.97 -8.99 6.91
CA GLN A 135 -21.31 -9.53 6.71
C GLN A 135 -21.30 -11.07 6.73
N LEU A 136 -20.39 -11.69 5.96
CA LEU A 136 -20.25 -13.14 5.90
C LEU A 136 -19.90 -13.74 7.27
N PHE A 137 -19.05 -13.06 8.04
CA PHE A 137 -18.74 -13.52 9.38
C PHE A 137 -19.92 -13.45 10.35
N ILE A 138 -20.70 -12.36 10.31
CA ILE A 138 -21.92 -12.23 11.11
C ILE A 138 -22.87 -13.38 10.78
N GLU A 139 -23.04 -13.69 9.51
CA GLU A 139 -23.88 -14.81 9.06
C GLU A 139 -23.41 -16.16 9.62
N VAL A 140 -22.11 -16.46 9.53
CA VAL A 140 -21.54 -17.69 10.12
C VAL A 140 -21.77 -17.73 11.63
N THR A 141 -21.58 -16.61 12.33
CA THR A 141 -21.75 -16.50 13.78
C THR A 141 -23.21 -16.65 14.19
N ASP A 142 -24.14 -16.08 13.42
CA ASP A 142 -25.57 -16.17 13.66
C ASP A 142 -26.08 -17.59 13.48
N ILE A 143 -25.62 -18.30 12.43
CA ILE A 143 -25.97 -19.70 12.22
C ILE A 143 -25.38 -20.57 13.35
N ALA A 144 -24.13 -20.34 13.75
CA ALA A 144 -23.52 -21.04 14.87
C ALA A 144 -24.31 -20.84 16.19
N ASN A 145 -24.75 -19.61 16.45
CA ASN A 145 -25.59 -19.31 17.61
C ASN A 145 -26.96 -20.01 17.54
N LYS A 146 -27.58 -20.07 16.35
CA LYS A 146 -28.85 -20.78 16.14
C LYS A 146 -28.70 -22.29 16.35
N ILE A 147 -27.61 -22.90 15.86
CA ILE A 147 -27.29 -24.31 16.12
C ILE A 147 -27.27 -24.57 17.62
N ARG A 148 -26.62 -23.70 18.39
CA ARG A 148 -26.49 -23.84 19.85
C ARG A 148 -27.82 -23.80 20.59
N THR A 149 -28.80 -23.04 20.12
CA THR A 149 -30.10 -22.87 20.77
C THR A 149 -31.17 -23.83 20.25
N THR A 150 -30.88 -24.60 19.20
CA THR A 150 -31.84 -25.50 18.56
C THR A 150 -31.69 -26.91 19.11
N GLU A 151 -32.80 -27.62 19.31
CA GLU A 151 -32.76 -28.99 19.81
C GLU A 151 -31.99 -29.94 18.86
N PRO A 152 -31.28 -30.96 19.40
CA PRO A 152 -30.37 -31.83 18.63
C PRO A 152 -31.00 -32.57 17.44
N GLY A 153 -32.33 -32.71 17.40
CA GLY A 153 -33.05 -33.38 16.31
C GLY A 153 -33.43 -32.49 15.12
N GLN A 154 -33.34 -31.16 15.25
CA GLN A 154 -33.72 -30.21 14.19
C GLN A 154 -32.51 -29.47 13.58
N SER A 155 -31.28 -29.76 14.03
CA SER A 155 -30.09 -28.98 13.66
C SER A 155 -29.44 -29.36 12.33
N VAL A 156 -29.83 -30.46 11.68
CA VAL A 156 -29.17 -30.97 10.45
C VAL A 156 -29.16 -29.91 9.34
N VAL A 157 -30.30 -29.24 9.11
CA VAL A 157 -30.41 -28.15 8.12
C VAL A 157 -29.53 -26.96 8.50
N LEU A 158 -29.43 -26.64 9.78
CA LEU A 158 -28.59 -25.55 10.28
C LEU A 158 -27.09 -25.87 10.13
N HIS A 159 -26.67 -27.12 10.33
CA HIS A 159 -25.29 -27.54 10.08
C HIS A 159 -24.92 -27.47 8.59
N HIS A 160 -25.85 -27.81 7.70
CA HIS A 160 -25.63 -27.61 6.26
C HIS A 160 -25.49 -26.12 5.90
N ALA A 161 -26.38 -25.27 6.44
CA ALA A 161 -26.30 -23.82 6.23
C ALA A 161 -25.00 -23.22 6.80
N TYR A 162 -24.54 -23.71 7.95
CA TYR A 162 -23.28 -23.30 8.57
C TYR A 162 -22.08 -23.65 7.69
N ASN A 163 -22.02 -24.88 7.18
CA ASN A 163 -20.94 -25.30 6.30
C ASN A 163 -20.93 -24.50 4.99
N ALA A 164 -22.09 -24.21 4.42
CA ALA A 164 -22.19 -23.35 3.24
C ALA A 164 -21.68 -21.93 3.51
N ALA A 165 -22.09 -21.32 4.64
CA ALA A 165 -21.63 -20.00 5.02
C ALA A 165 -20.11 -19.92 5.29
N ILE A 166 -19.51 -20.99 5.84
CA ILE A 166 -18.05 -21.10 5.98
C ILE A 166 -17.37 -21.13 4.61
N LEU A 167 -17.89 -21.94 3.68
CA LEU A 167 -17.32 -22.02 2.32
C LEU A 167 -17.37 -20.66 1.62
N ASP A 168 -18.48 -19.94 1.74
CA ASP A 168 -18.63 -18.59 1.17
C ASP A 168 -17.64 -17.59 1.81
N LEU A 169 -17.44 -17.66 3.13
CA LEU A 169 -16.46 -16.84 3.84
C LEU A 169 -15.02 -17.15 3.40
N CYS A 170 -14.66 -18.43 3.28
CA CYS A 170 -13.34 -18.86 2.80
C CYS A 170 -13.10 -18.42 1.35
N ALA A 171 -14.08 -18.61 0.47
CA ALA A 171 -13.99 -18.21 -0.92
C ALA A 171 -13.79 -16.70 -1.07
N HIS A 172 -14.51 -15.89 -0.28
CA HIS A 172 -14.33 -14.43 -0.24
C HIS A 172 -12.94 -14.03 0.26
N TYR A 173 -12.41 -14.72 1.28
CA TYR A 173 -11.05 -14.48 1.77
C TYR A 173 -9.98 -14.87 0.76
N GLU A 174 -10.19 -15.93 -0.01
CA GLU A 174 -9.29 -16.35 -1.07
C GLU A 174 -9.28 -15.36 -2.25
N GLU A 175 -10.45 -14.82 -2.62
CA GLU A 175 -10.53 -13.71 -3.58
C GLU A 175 -9.75 -12.48 -3.08
N LEU A 176 -9.94 -12.10 -1.82
CA LEU A 176 -9.19 -11.01 -1.19
C LEU A 176 -7.68 -11.24 -1.23
N TYR A 177 -7.24 -12.47 -0.95
CA TYR A 177 -5.84 -12.85 -1.03
C TYR A 177 -5.26 -12.59 -2.42
N ILE A 178 -5.95 -13.05 -3.48
CA ILE A 178 -5.55 -12.87 -4.87
C ILE A 178 -5.50 -11.38 -5.24
N GLN A 179 -6.49 -10.58 -4.82
CA GLN A 179 -6.52 -9.15 -5.10
C GLN A 179 -5.34 -8.40 -4.44
N ILE A 180 -5.01 -8.75 -3.19
CA ILE A 180 -3.86 -8.17 -2.48
C ILE A 180 -2.54 -8.60 -3.14
N GLU A 181 -2.41 -9.85 -3.55
CA GLU A 181 -1.24 -10.36 -4.29
C GLU A 181 -1.03 -9.63 -5.62
N ASN A 182 -2.12 -9.38 -6.36
CA ASN A 182 -2.09 -8.60 -7.60
C ASN A 182 -1.62 -7.17 -7.37
N ASN A 183 -2.07 -6.53 -6.29
CA ASN A 183 -1.60 -5.20 -5.89
C ASN A 183 -0.11 -5.21 -5.57
N MET A 184 0.38 -6.17 -4.78
CA MET A 184 1.80 -6.30 -4.46
C MET A 184 2.63 -6.48 -5.74
N THR A 185 2.17 -7.34 -6.66
CA THR A 185 2.82 -7.57 -7.95
C THR A 185 2.88 -6.29 -8.79
N ALA A 186 1.80 -5.52 -8.82
CA ALA A 186 1.74 -4.24 -9.55
C ALA A 186 2.72 -3.21 -8.98
N VAL A 187 2.84 -3.12 -7.64
CA VAL A 187 3.82 -2.26 -6.97
C VAL A 187 5.25 -2.72 -7.26
N LYS A 188 5.53 -4.03 -7.17
CA LYS A 188 6.84 -4.62 -7.50
C LYS A 188 7.28 -4.29 -8.91
N LYS A 189 6.37 -4.46 -9.89
CA LYS A 189 6.65 -4.19 -11.30
C LYS A 189 7.01 -2.74 -11.53
N GLN A 190 6.31 -1.81 -10.87
CA GLN A 190 6.61 -0.38 -10.96
C GLN A 190 7.93 -0.01 -10.28
N LEU A 191 8.24 -0.60 -9.13
CA LEU A 191 9.54 -0.41 -8.46
C LEU A 191 10.68 -0.95 -9.32
N LEU A 192 10.57 -2.17 -9.87
CA LEU A 192 11.60 -2.75 -10.72
C LEU A 192 11.80 -1.98 -12.04
N ALA A 193 10.73 -1.44 -12.63
CA ALA A 193 10.85 -0.60 -13.82
C ALA A 193 11.60 0.72 -13.55
N GLU A 194 11.46 1.27 -12.34
CA GLU A 194 12.04 2.57 -11.98
C GLU A 194 13.44 2.47 -11.35
N PHE A 195 13.73 1.38 -10.63
CA PHE A 195 14.99 1.15 -9.93
C PHE A 195 15.86 0.04 -10.55
N GLY A 196 15.27 -0.89 -11.32
CA GLY A 196 15.99 -2.00 -11.95
C GLY A 196 16.75 -1.63 -13.22
N SER A 197 16.46 -0.48 -13.83
CA SER A 197 17.20 0.06 -14.98
C SER A 197 18.52 0.77 -14.60
N VAL A 198 18.96 0.68 -13.34
CA VAL A 198 20.16 1.33 -12.79
C VAL A 198 21.27 0.31 -12.49
N LEU A 199 21.22 -0.90 -13.07
CA LEU A 199 22.39 -1.79 -13.09
C LEU A 199 23.31 -1.39 -14.25
N PRO A 200 24.54 -0.91 -13.99
CA PRO A 200 25.50 -0.66 -15.05
C PRO A 200 25.99 -2.00 -15.61
N GLY A 201 25.84 -2.17 -16.92
CA GLY A 201 26.75 -3.02 -17.69
C GLY A 201 28.07 -2.27 -17.94
#